data_AF-A0A3D0LZ01-F1
#
_entry.id   AF-A0A3D0LZ01-F1
#
_cell.length_a   1.000
_cell.length_b   1.000
_cell.length_c   1.000
_cell.angle_alpha   90.00
_cell.angle_beta   90.00
_cell.angle_gamma   90.00
#
_symmetry.space_group_name_H-M   'P 1'
#
loop_
_entity.id
_entity.type
_entity.pdbx_description
1 polymer ?
#
loop_
_entity_poly.entity_id
_entity_poly.type
_entity_poly.pdbx_seq_one_letter_code
_entity_poly.pdbx_strand_id
1 'polypeptide(L)'
;MLNALVHNSDNTLVLPLPTDFMDFQMKLFSIGIHQRPQEIKLTDNEEDQIRVKLFSNSDIGNHLIRIFAESDTLADANITANMVMTANDHIKTELEQNIIHDQYSSPKELLRDIKKMIDTAGKYEEAFYCPLTLQIPDEDGELYEIDNSLLVDYEYDIREAIQKEQRRDLNDMAHYYWGNDGVKAKLTSAVWYVEQRNGELFGSIHVRFKEPLTEKESVALKEWISGQNSDGLGEGFEQRPVETEDGDLYISY
;
A
#
# COMPACT_ATOMS: atom_id res chain seq x y z
N MET A 1 12.68 1.22 -13.72
CA MET A 1 11.69 0.46 -14.51
C MET A 1 10.99 1.39 -15.50
N LEU A 2 10.36 2.46 -15.02
CA LEU A 2 9.83 3.53 -15.85
C LEU A 2 10.49 4.85 -15.47
N ASN A 3 10.47 5.82 -16.38
CA ASN A 3 10.78 7.21 -16.09
C ASN A 3 9.67 8.07 -16.70
N ALA A 4 9.30 9.14 -16.01
CA ALA A 4 8.43 10.19 -16.52
C ALA A 4 9.26 11.42 -16.86
N LEU A 5 9.19 11.87 -18.10
CA LEU A 5 9.65 13.19 -18.52
C LEU A 5 8.49 14.16 -18.30
N VAL A 6 8.60 15.02 -17.30
CA VAL A 6 7.58 15.99 -16.91
C VAL A 6 8.01 17.38 -17.33
N HIS A 7 7.20 18.04 -18.16
CA HIS A 7 7.38 19.42 -18.58
C HIS A 7 6.36 20.31 -17.89
N ASN A 8 6.80 21.49 -17.44
CA ASN A 8 5.92 22.57 -16.99
C ASN A 8 6.49 23.90 -17.48
N SER A 9 5.87 24.48 -18.52
CA SER A 9 6.43 25.64 -19.22
C SER A 9 7.88 25.39 -19.66
N ASP A 10 8.84 26.21 -19.23
CA ASP A 10 10.27 26.07 -19.58
C ASP A 10 11.03 25.04 -18.71
N ASN A 11 10.40 24.54 -17.63
CA ASN A 11 11.03 23.60 -16.72
C ASN A 11 10.79 22.16 -17.16
N THR A 12 11.80 21.31 -16.95
CA THR A 12 11.74 19.89 -17.26
C THR A 12 12.32 19.08 -16.12
N LEU A 13 11.66 17.97 -15.77
CA LEU A 13 12.09 17.02 -14.76
C LEU A 13 12.06 15.60 -15.35
N VAL A 14 13.14 14.84 -15.13
CA VAL A 14 13.11 13.39 -15.32
C VAL A 14 12.88 12.75 -13.97
N LEU A 15 11.75 12.07 -13.83
CA LEU A 15 11.34 11.43 -12.59
C LEU A 15 11.39 9.90 -12.74
N PRO A 16 12.28 9.19 -12.03
CA PRO A 16 12.25 7.73 -12.02
C PRO A 16 10.99 7.21 -11.31
N LEU A 17 10.40 6.13 -11.82
CA LEU A 17 9.25 5.48 -11.20
C LEU A 17 9.58 4.02 -10.82
N PRO A 18 9.17 3.56 -9.62
CA PRO A 18 8.43 4.33 -8.63
C PRO A 18 9.31 5.37 -7.88
N THR A 19 8.68 6.43 -7.38
CA THR A 19 9.24 7.42 -6.45
C THR A 19 8.37 7.47 -5.19
N ASP A 20 9.01 7.52 -4.02
CA ASP A 20 8.36 7.70 -2.71
C ASP A 20 7.52 9.00 -2.66
N PHE A 21 6.42 8.99 -1.91
CA PHE A 21 5.47 10.11 -1.87
C PHE A 21 6.11 11.47 -1.55
N MET A 22 7.01 11.54 -0.55
CA MET A 22 7.63 12.80 -0.14
C MET A 22 8.56 13.34 -1.23
N ASP A 23 9.40 12.45 -1.78
CA ASP A 23 10.29 12.78 -2.89
C ASP A 23 9.51 13.18 -4.16
N PHE A 24 8.37 12.53 -4.41
CA PHE A 24 7.54 12.77 -5.57
C PHE A 24 7.05 14.21 -5.58
N GLN A 25 6.48 14.65 -4.45
CA GLN A 25 5.89 15.98 -4.34
C GLN A 25 6.98 17.07 -4.33
N MET A 26 8.10 16.84 -3.63
CA MET A 26 9.24 17.77 -3.65
C MET A 26 9.80 17.97 -5.07
N LYS A 27 9.95 16.89 -5.85
CA LYS A 27 10.47 16.98 -7.22
C LYS A 27 9.50 17.73 -8.13
N LEU A 28 8.19 17.51 -8.01
CA LEU A 28 7.19 18.28 -8.77
C LEU A 28 7.22 19.77 -8.41
N PHE A 29 7.34 20.12 -7.13
CA PHE A 29 7.48 21.51 -6.71
C PHE A 29 8.74 22.18 -7.27
N SER A 30 9.84 21.43 -7.44
CA SER A 30 11.10 21.99 -8.00
C SER A 30 10.95 22.55 -9.41
N ILE A 31 9.93 22.11 -10.16
CA ILE A 31 9.58 22.63 -11.49
C ILE A 31 8.29 23.45 -11.49
N GLY A 32 7.80 23.85 -10.32
CA GLY A 32 6.63 24.72 -10.16
C GLY A 32 5.26 24.03 -10.32
N ILE A 33 5.20 22.69 -10.18
CA ILE A 33 3.94 21.95 -10.19
C ILE A 33 3.43 21.78 -8.76
N HIS A 34 2.26 22.32 -8.46
CA HIS A 34 1.60 22.17 -7.16
C HIS A 34 0.44 21.16 -7.14
N GLN A 35 0.09 20.61 -8.30
CA GLN A 35 -0.94 19.59 -8.45
C GLN A 35 -0.47 18.26 -7.86
N ARG A 36 -1.40 17.47 -7.33
CA ARG A 36 -1.09 16.13 -6.83
C ARG A 36 -0.83 15.17 -7.99
N PRO A 37 0.01 14.13 -7.83
CA PRO A 37 0.26 13.15 -8.90
C PRO A 37 -1.01 12.50 -9.49
N GLN A 38 -2.09 12.37 -8.70
CA GLN A 38 -3.39 11.86 -9.13
C GLN A 38 -4.17 12.82 -10.04
N GLU A 39 -3.76 14.09 -10.11
CA GLU A 39 -4.41 15.13 -10.91
C GLU A 39 -3.65 15.37 -12.23
N ILE A 40 -2.40 14.90 -12.33
CA ILE A 40 -1.52 15.09 -13.49
C ILE A 40 -1.69 13.96 -14.49
N LYS A 41 -2.13 14.27 -15.72
CA LYS A 41 -2.37 13.31 -16.80
C LYS A 41 -1.11 12.93 -17.56
N LEU A 42 -1.11 11.76 -18.18
CA LEU A 42 0.00 11.23 -19.02
C LEU A 42 -0.09 11.74 -20.47
N THR A 43 -0.31 13.05 -20.64
CA THR A 43 -0.47 13.71 -21.94
C THR A 43 0.83 14.34 -22.41
N ASP A 44 1.18 14.23 -23.70
CA ASP A 44 2.32 14.92 -24.32
C ASP A 44 1.85 16.00 -25.31
N ASN A 45 0.59 16.47 -25.20
CA ASN A 45 0.00 17.47 -26.10
C ASN A 45 0.61 18.85 -25.86
N GLU A 46 1.05 19.54 -26.92
CA GLU A 46 1.74 20.85 -26.82
C GLU A 46 0.91 21.97 -26.20
N GLU A 47 -0.42 21.85 -26.21
CA GLU A 47 -1.34 22.82 -25.62
C GLU A 47 -1.49 22.67 -24.10
N ASP A 48 -1.08 21.53 -23.54
CA ASP A 48 -1.22 21.26 -22.12
C ASP A 48 -0.13 21.97 -21.31
N GLN A 49 -0.54 22.58 -20.19
CA GLN A 49 0.38 23.27 -19.29
C GLN A 49 1.43 22.31 -18.71
N ILE A 50 1.00 21.10 -18.35
CA ILE A 50 1.86 20.03 -17.84
C ILE A 50 1.80 18.90 -18.84
N ARG A 51 2.97 18.50 -19.35
CA ARG A 51 3.11 17.39 -20.27
C ARG A 51 3.95 16.30 -19.62
N VAL A 52 3.52 15.06 -19.77
CA VAL A 52 4.16 13.88 -19.19
C VAL A 52 4.32 12.81 -20.25
N LYS A 53 5.56 12.43 -20.50
CA LYS A 53 5.90 11.32 -21.39
C LYS A 53 6.60 10.22 -20.61
N LEU A 54 6.08 9.01 -20.68
CA LEU A 54 6.74 7.84 -20.10
C LEU A 54 7.79 7.27 -21.06
N PHE A 55 8.92 6.83 -20.52
CA PHE A 55 9.96 6.12 -21.26
C PHE A 55 10.69 5.11 -20.38
N SER A 56 11.28 4.08 -21.00
CA SER A 56 12.06 3.06 -20.31
C SER A 56 13.25 2.58 -21.12
N ASN A 57 14.27 2.11 -20.40
CA ASN A 57 15.43 1.42 -20.98
C ASN A 57 15.36 -0.11 -20.79
N SER A 58 14.27 -0.63 -20.21
CA SER A 58 14.07 -2.08 -20.04
C SER A 58 12.93 -2.59 -20.91
N ASP A 59 13.03 -3.84 -21.35
CA ASP A 59 11.99 -4.49 -22.17
C ASP A 59 10.64 -4.48 -21.44
N ILE A 60 10.60 -4.97 -20.19
CA ILE A 60 9.41 -4.93 -19.33
C ILE A 60 8.83 -3.51 -19.24
N GLY A 61 9.68 -2.49 -19.03
CA GLY A 61 9.19 -1.12 -18.93
C GLY A 61 8.59 -0.60 -20.24
N ASN A 62 9.16 -0.96 -21.38
CA ASN A 62 8.61 -0.59 -22.69
C ASN A 62 7.26 -1.28 -22.97
N HIS A 63 7.06 -2.51 -22.50
CA HIS A 63 5.77 -3.18 -22.56
C HIS A 63 4.76 -2.54 -21.60
N LEU A 64 5.17 -2.21 -20.37
CA LEU A 64 4.32 -1.50 -19.40
C LEU A 64 3.81 -0.16 -19.92
N ILE A 65 4.63 0.63 -20.61
CA ILE A 65 4.21 1.94 -21.13
C ILE A 65 2.99 1.83 -22.06
N ARG A 66 2.86 0.72 -22.81
CA ARG A 66 1.79 0.53 -23.79
C ARG A 66 0.40 0.40 -23.19
N ILE A 67 0.31 0.06 -21.90
CA ILE A 67 -0.98 -0.15 -21.24
C ILE A 67 -1.57 1.18 -20.76
N PHE A 68 -0.78 2.26 -20.69
CA PHE A 68 -1.26 3.56 -20.22
C PHE A 68 -1.92 4.36 -21.34
N ALA A 69 -3.04 4.99 -21.01
CA ALA A 69 -3.69 6.00 -21.82
C ALA A 69 -3.33 7.41 -21.35
N GLU A 70 -3.52 8.42 -22.21
CA GLU A 70 -3.34 9.84 -21.83
C GLU A 70 -4.26 10.26 -20.67
N SER A 71 -5.41 9.58 -20.51
CA SER A 71 -6.34 9.80 -19.40
C SER A 71 -5.86 9.24 -18.07
N ASP A 72 -4.87 8.36 -18.06
CA ASP A 72 -4.26 7.85 -16.83
C ASP A 72 -3.37 8.95 -16.21
N THR A 73 -3.04 8.75 -14.94
CA THR A 73 -2.35 9.77 -14.15
C THR A 73 -0.90 9.38 -13.86
N LEU A 74 -0.10 10.38 -13.50
CA LEU A 74 1.26 10.18 -13.04
C LEU A 74 1.30 9.31 -11.75
N ALA A 75 0.26 9.36 -10.92
CA ALA A 75 0.08 8.43 -9.81
C ALA A 75 -0.15 6.99 -10.28
N ASP A 76 -1.01 6.76 -11.30
CA ASP A 76 -1.26 5.42 -11.83
C ASP A 76 0.01 4.77 -12.36
N ALA A 77 0.84 5.55 -13.07
CA ALA A 77 2.16 5.11 -13.54
C ALA A 77 3.10 4.73 -12.38
N ASN A 78 3.12 5.53 -11.32
CA ASN A 78 3.94 5.27 -10.14
C ASN A 78 3.52 4.01 -9.39
N ILE A 79 2.21 3.86 -9.14
CA ILE A 79 1.62 2.69 -8.47
C ILE A 79 1.91 1.43 -9.27
N THR A 80 1.66 1.46 -10.58
CA THR A 80 1.90 0.30 -11.45
C THR A 80 3.37 -0.09 -11.48
N ALA A 81 4.27 0.90 -11.61
CA ALA A 81 5.71 0.64 -11.56
C ALA A 81 6.12 0.03 -10.21
N ASN A 82 5.55 0.50 -9.10
CA ASN A 82 5.82 -0.07 -7.78
C ASN A 82 5.37 -1.52 -7.69
N MET A 83 4.10 -1.79 -8.00
CA MET A 83 3.50 -3.12 -7.87
C MET A 83 4.21 -4.18 -8.72
N VAL A 84 4.72 -3.82 -9.90
CA VAL A 84 5.53 -4.75 -10.71
C VAL A 84 6.93 -4.93 -10.11
N MET A 85 7.54 -3.87 -9.57
CA MET A 85 8.92 -3.91 -9.09
C MET A 85 9.05 -4.69 -7.78
N THR A 86 8.06 -4.51 -6.90
CA THR A 86 7.98 -5.12 -5.57
C THR A 86 7.08 -6.35 -5.54
N ALA A 87 6.63 -6.82 -6.72
CA ALA A 87 5.84 -8.04 -6.86
C ALA A 87 6.48 -9.20 -6.10
N ASN A 88 5.66 -9.93 -5.35
CA ASN A 88 6.10 -11.09 -4.58
C ASN A 88 6.83 -12.11 -5.49
N ASP A 89 7.95 -12.65 -5.01
CA ASP A 89 8.80 -13.58 -5.77
C ASP A 89 8.03 -14.80 -6.30
N HIS A 90 6.93 -15.18 -5.65
CA HIS A 90 6.06 -16.28 -6.09
C HIS A 90 5.26 -16.00 -7.36
N ILE A 91 4.96 -14.74 -7.66
CA ILE A 91 4.20 -14.35 -8.85
C ILE A 91 5.07 -13.66 -9.90
N LYS A 92 6.25 -13.20 -9.50
CA LYS A 92 7.10 -12.29 -10.28
C LYS A 92 7.42 -12.81 -11.69
N THR A 93 7.85 -14.06 -11.80
CA THR A 93 8.19 -14.65 -13.11
C THR A 93 6.99 -14.71 -14.04
N GLU A 94 5.83 -15.15 -13.56
CA GLU A 94 4.62 -15.22 -14.38
C GLU A 94 4.11 -13.82 -14.76
N LEU A 95 4.16 -12.87 -13.81
CA LEU A 95 3.78 -11.47 -14.04
C LEU A 95 4.65 -10.84 -15.14
N GLU A 96 5.97 -11.01 -15.05
CA GLU A 96 6.92 -10.49 -16.04
C GLU A 96 6.67 -11.09 -17.44
N GLN A 97 6.36 -12.40 -17.52
CA GLN A 97 5.98 -13.03 -18.79
C GLN A 97 4.69 -12.44 -19.36
N ASN A 98 3.67 -12.26 -18.53
CA ASN A 98 2.39 -11.66 -18.97
C ASN A 98 2.60 -10.23 -19.50
N ILE A 99 3.47 -9.45 -18.86
CA ILE A 99 3.83 -8.10 -19.31
C ILE A 99 4.56 -8.15 -20.66
N ILE A 100 5.61 -8.97 -20.79
CA ILE A 100 6.42 -9.07 -22.03
C ILE A 100 5.58 -9.57 -23.21
N HIS A 101 4.55 -10.37 -22.95
CA HIS A 101 3.63 -10.87 -23.97
C HIS A 101 2.39 -9.99 -24.17
N ASP A 102 2.43 -8.73 -23.72
CA ASP A 102 1.37 -7.72 -23.92
C ASP A 102 -0.03 -8.24 -23.51
N GLN A 103 -0.13 -9.00 -22.41
CA GLN A 103 -1.39 -9.61 -21.96
C GLN A 103 -2.36 -8.62 -21.28
N TYR A 104 -1.95 -7.37 -21.08
CA TYR A 104 -2.75 -6.35 -20.40
C TYR A 104 -3.04 -5.17 -21.33
N SER A 105 -4.27 -4.66 -21.23
CA SER A 105 -4.73 -3.50 -22.01
C SER A 105 -4.81 -2.20 -21.20
N SER A 106 -4.68 -2.28 -19.87
CA SER A 106 -4.74 -1.12 -18.98
C SER A 106 -4.00 -1.37 -17.65
N PRO A 107 -3.62 -0.30 -16.92
CA PRO A 107 -3.00 -0.46 -15.60
C PRO A 107 -3.95 -1.14 -14.61
N LYS A 108 -5.25 -0.82 -14.69
CA LYS A 108 -6.29 -1.41 -13.83
C LYS A 108 -6.42 -2.92 -14.02
N GLU A 109 -6.32 -3.40 -15.26
CA GLU A 109 -6.34 -4.84 -15.57
C GLU A 109 -5.12 -5.54 -14.97
N LEU A 110 -3.93 -4.98 -15.18
CA LEU A 110 -2.68 -5.50 -14.61
C LEU A 110 -2.74 -5.57 -13.08
N LEU A 111 -3.15 -4.48 -12.40
CA LEU A 111 -3.25 -4.44 -10.94
C LEU A 111 -4.25 -5.46 -10.39
N ARG A 112 -5.37 -5.68 -11.11
CA ARG A 112 -6.35 -6.70 -10.75
C ARG A 112 -5.77 -8.10 -10.89
N ASP A 113 -5.00 -8.37 -11.93
CA ASP A 113 -4.39 -9.68 -12.13
C ASP A 113 -3.29 -9.95 -11.11
N ILE A 114 -2.44 -8.97 -10.79
CA ILE A 114 -1.46 -9.08 -9.68
C ILE A 114 -2.15 -9.53 -8.40
N LYS A 115 -3.24 -8.85 -8.00
CA LYS A 115 -4.01 -9.23 -6.81
C LYS A 115 -4.50 -10.68 -6.90
N LYS A 116 -5.07 -11.07 -8.04
CA LYS A 116 -5.56 -12.44 -8.27
C LYS A 116 -4.44 -13.48 -8.22
N MET A 117 -3.26 -13.18 -8.74
CA MET A 117 -2.09 -14.06 -8.68
C MET A 117 -1.62 -14.26 -7.23
N ILE A 118 -1.58 -13.19 -6.43
CA ILE A 118 -1.26 -13.25 -4.99
C ILE A 118 -2.29 -14.11 -4.27
N ASP A 119 -3.58 -13.85 -4.49
CA ASP A 119 -4.68 -14.63 -3.89
C ASP A 119 -4.59 -16.12 -4.27
N THR A 120 -4.20 -16.42 -5.51
CA THR A 120 -4.06 -17.81 -6.01
C THR A 120 -2.81 -18.49 -5.43
N ALA A 121 -1.73 -17.74 -5.21
CA ALA A 121 -0.51 -18.23 -4.59
C ALA A 121 -0.71 -18.52 -3.09
N GLY A 122 -1.48 -17.68 -2.40
CA GLY A 122 -1.80 -17.79 -0.97
C GLY A 122 -2.91 -18.78 -0.63
N LYS A 123 -2.67 -20.08 -0.82
CA LYS A 123 -3.66 -21.16 -0.62
C LYS A 123 -4.10 -21.39 0.83
N TYR A 124 -3.29 -20.98 1.79
CA TYR A 124 -3.56 -21.13 3.22
C TYR A 124 -3.75 -19.76 3.83
N GLU A 125 -4.76 -19.61 4.68
CA GLU A 125 -5.06 -18.37 5.37
C GLU A 125 -5.07 -18.61 6.88
N GLU A 126 -4.45 -17.71 7.63
CA GLU A 126 -4.55 -17.64 9.08
C GLU A 126 -4.95 -16.21 9.48
N ALA A 127 -5.70 -16.09 10.56
CA ALA A 127 -6.08 -14.81 11.15
C ALA A 127 -5.58 -14.76 12.59
N PHE A 128 -4.84 -13.69 12.92
CA PHE A 128 -4.43 -13.39 14.29
C PHE A 128 -5.29 -12.27 14.85
N TYR A 129 -5.60 -12.36 16.13
CA TYR A 129 -6.46 -11.42 16.83
C TYR A 129 -5.73 -10.84 18.03
N CYS A 130 -5.88 -9.54 18.23
CA CYS A 130 -5.30 -8.79 19.33
C CYS A 130 -6.33 -7.80 19.86
N PRO A 131 -6.34 -7.54 21.19
CA PRO A 131 -7.19 -6.51 21.76
C PRO A 131 -6.78 -5.14 21.21
N LEU A 132 -7.75 -4.25 21.03
CA LEU A 132 -7.47 -2.85 20.70
C LEU A 132 -7.45 -2.01 21.97
N THR A 133 -6.56 -1.03 22.01
CA THR A 133 -6.57 0.01 23.04
C THR A 133 -7.21 1.27 22.46
N LEU A 134 -8.13 1.89 23.20
CA LEU A 134 -8.76 3.15 22.82
C LEU A 134 -8.29 4.26 23.77
N GLN A 135 -7.79 5.34 23.20
CA GLN A 135 -7.41 6.55 23.90
C GLN A 135 -8.11 7.77 23.30
N ILE A 136 -8.43 8.74 24.15
CA ILE A 136 -8.99 10.03 23.75
C ILE A 136 -8.19 11.17 24.37
N PRO A 137 -8.07 12.33 23.68
CA PRO A 137 -7.39 13.50 24.22
C PRO A 137 -8.26 14.23 25.25
N ASP A 138 -7.63 14.77 26.29
CA ASP A 138 -8.26 15.74 27.20
C ASP A 138 -8.18 17.19 26.66
N GLU A 139 -8.58 18.17 27.47
CA GLU A 139 -8.55 19.60 27.08
C GLU A 139 -7.13 20.12 26.78
N ASP A 140 -6.10 19.51 27.36
CA ASP A 140 -4.69 19.84 27.15
C ASP A 140 -4.04 18.98 26.05
N GLY A 141 -4.78 18.02 25.49
CA GLY A 141 -4.33 17.09 24.45
C GLY A 141 -3.60 15.85 24.97
N GLU A 142 -3.62 15.60 26.29
CA GLU A 142 -3.04 14.40 26.89
C GLU A 142 -3.97 13.20 26.64
N LEU A 143 -3.40 12.08 26.19
CA LEU A 143 -4.16 10.88 25.86
C LEU A 143 -4.39 10.04 27.11
N TYR A 144 -5.63 9.62 27.34
CA TYR A 144 -5.97 8.66 28.38
C TYR A 144 -6.81 7.51 27.82
N GLU A 145 -6.57 6.32 28.37
CA GLU A 145 -7.25 5.10 27.97
C GLU A 145 -8.69 5.08 28.50
N ILE A 146 -9.61 4.65 27.64
CA ILE A 146 -11.02 4.43 27.97
C ILE A 146 -11.45 3.02 27.59
N ASP A 147 -12.63 2.62 28.05
CA ASP A 147 -13.18 1.30 27.76
C ASP A 147 -13.33 1.08 26.25
N ASN A 148 -12.68 0.04 25.74
CA ASN A 148 -12.63 -0.30 24.32
C ASN A 148 -13.95 -0.92 23.82
N SER A 149 -14.90 -1.21 24.71
CA SER A 149 -16.25 -1.67 24.34
C SER A 149 -16.97 -0.68 23.41
N LEU A 150 -16.61 0.61 23.48
CA LEU A 150 -17.13 1.67 22.61
C LEU A 150 -16.64 1.58 21.16
N LEU A 151 -15.53 0.89 20.89
CA LEU A 151 -14.96 0.80 19.53
C LEU A 151 -15.92 0.16 18.53
N VAL A 152 -16.86 -0.67 19.00
CA VAL A 152 -17.88 -1.29 18.15
C VAL A 152 -18.71 -0.25 17.41
N ASP A 153 -19.03 0.87 18.04
CA ASP A 153 -19.84 1.93 17.44
C ASP A 153 -19.08 2.67 16.31
N TYR A 154 -17.75 2.59 16.33
CA TYR A 154 -16.85 3.26 15.37
C TYR A 154 -16.17 2.29 14.39
N GLU A 155 -16.60 1.03 14.29
CA GLU A 155 -15.96 0.00 13.44
C GLU A 155 -15.67 0.50 12.02
N TYR A 156 -16.63 1.22 11.43
CA TYR A 156 -16.51 1.74 10.06
C TYR A 156 -15.35 2.74 9.93
N ASP A 157 -15.29 3.74 10.81
CA ASP A 157 -14.28 4.80 10.76
C ASP A 157 -12.88 4.24 11.03
N ILE A 158 -12.79 3.34 11.99
CA ILE A 158 -11.54 2.64 12.35
C ILE A 158 -11.03 1.83 11.17
N ARG A 159 -11.91 1.05 10.54
CA ARG A 159 -11.58 0.26 9.35
C ARG A 159 -11.11 1.16 8.20
N GLU A 160 -11.82 2.24 7.92
CA GLU A 160 -11.43 3.18 6.87
C GLU A 160 -10.07 3.80 7.15
N ALA A 161 -9.78 4.15 8.41
CA ALA A 161 -8.48 4.67 8.83
C ALA A 161 -7.35 3.65 8.61
N ILE A 162 -7.54 2.38 9.02
CA ILE A 162 -6.56 1.29 8.83
C ILE A 162 -6.30 1.04 7.34
N GLN A 163 -7.36 1.04 6.52
CA GLN A 163 -7.23 0.87 5.08
C GLN A 163 -6.56 2.08 4.42
N LYS A 164 -6.84 3.29 4.89
CA LYS A 164 -6.17 4.51 4.42
C LYS A 164 -4.68 4.47 4.75
N GLU A 165 -4.33 3.97 5.94
CA GLU A 165 -2.95 3.82 6.38
C GLU A 165 -2.16 2.85 5.50
N GLN A 166 -2.68 1.63 5.32
CA GLN A 166 -2.04 0.63 4.46
C GLN A 166 -1.98 1.05 2.98
N ARG A 167 -2.85 1.98 2.54
CA ARG A 167 -2.80 2.57 1.17
C ARG A 167 -1.75 3.69 1.02
N ARG A 168 -1.15 4.18 2.11
CA ARG A 168 -0.04 5.14 2.04
C ARG A 168 1.24 4.47 1.57
N ASP A 169 1.43 3.21 1.96
CA ASP A 169 2.46 2.35 1.41
C ASP A 169 1.96 1.69 0.12
N LEU A 170 2.85 1.61 -0.86
CA LEU A 170 2.54 0.92 -2.11
C LEU A 170 2.82 -0.59 -2.02
N ASN A 171 3.38 -1.07 -0.91
CA ASN A 171 3.72 -2.46 -0.67
C ASN A 171 2.74 -3.11 0.31
N ASP A 172 2.44 -4.39 0.07
CA ASP A 172 1.80 -5.24 1.08
C ASP A 172 2.72 -5.40 2.30
N MET A 173 2.19 -5.45 3.52
CA MET A 173 2.98 -5.55 4.74
C MET A 173 3.87 -6.81 4.77
N ALA A 174 3.51 -7.87 4.05
CA ALA A 174 4.35 -9.05 3.87
C ALA A 174 5.72 -8.73 3.25
N HIS A 175 5.82 -7.65 2.46
CA HIS A 175 7.09 -7.19 1.88
C HIS A 175 8.14 -6.88 2.96
N TYR A 176 7.69 -6.39 4.12
CA TYR A 176 8.56 -5.99 5.23
C TYR A 176 8.91 -7.14 6.17
N TYR A 177 8.48 -8.37 5.87
CA TYR A 177 8.85 -9.51 6.69
C TYR A 177 10.35 -9.84 6.54
N TRP A 178 11.11 -9.68 7.63
CA TRP A 178 12.56 -9.90 7.69
C TRP A 178 12.98 -11.04 8.63
N GLY A 179 12.03 -11.71 9.26
CA GLY A 179 12.28 -12.75 10.26
C GLY A 179 12.70 -14.11 9.68
N ASN A 180 12.05 -15.18 10.16
CA ASN A 180 12.34 -16.55 9.76
C ASN A 180 12.26 -16.80 8.23
N ASP A 181 13.34 -17.31 7.62
CA ASP A 181 13.42 -17.57 6.16
C ASP A 181 12.32 -18.49 5.63
N GLY A 182 11.86 -19.46 6.43
CA GLY A 182 10.77 -20.37 6.07
C GLY A 182 9.43 -19.64 5.95
N VAL A 183 9.13 -18.72 6.89
CA VAL A 183 7.98 -17.82 6.78
C VAL A 183 8.12 -16.90 5.57
N LYS A 184 9.28 -16.27 5.39
CA LYS A 184 9.55 -15.37 4.26
C LYS A 184 9.34 -16.06 2.92
N ALA A 185 9.75 -17.32 2.81
CA ALA A 185 9.58 -18.12 1.60
C ALA A 185 8.13 -18.59 1.37
N LYS A 186 7.22 -18.42 2.33
CA LYS A 186 5.83 -18.88 2.26
C LYS A 186 4.80 -17.74 2.25
N LEU A 187 5.11 -16.62 2.91
CA LEU A 187 4.22 -15.48 3.11
C LEU A 187 3.95 -14.77 1.78
N THR A 188 2.67 -14.57 1.48
CA THR A 188 2.20 -13.97 0.22
C THR A 188 1.53 -12.62 0.44
N SER A 189 0.80 -12.47 1.55
CA SER A 189 0.15 -11.22 1.95
C SER A 189 -0.02 -11.16 3.46
N ALA A 190 -0.03 -9.96 4.01
CA ALA A 190 -0.37 -9.65 5.39
C ALA A 190 -1.18 -8.35 5.42
N VAL A 191 -2.42 -8.43 5.91
CA VAL A 191 -3.38 -7.32 5.90
C VAL A 191 -3.92 -7.10 7.30
N TRP A 192 -3.75 -5.88 7.81
CA TRP A 192 -4.32 -5.44 9.08
C TRP A 192 -5.75 -4.94 8.89
N TYR A 193 -6.60 -5.23 9.86
CA TYR A 193 -8.03 -4.99 9.81
C TYR A 193 -8.64 -4.99 11.22
N VAL A 194 -9.95 -4.85 11.32
CA VAL A 194 -10.71 -5.01 12.57
C VAL A 194 -11.92 -5.89 12.37
N GLU A 195 -12.18 -6.78 13.32
CA GLU A 195 -13.33 -7.69 13.29
C GLU A 195 -14.03 -7.71 14.64
N GLN A 196 -15.37 -7.65 14.62
CA GLN A 196 -16.16 -7.83 15.82
C GLN A 196 -16.19 -9.31 16.24
N ARG A 197 -15.88 -9.58 17.51
CA ARG A 197 -15.99 -10.92 18.11
C ARG A 197 -16.64 -10.82 19.49
N ASN A 198 -17.71 -11.58 19.70
CA ASN A 198 -18.44 -11.62 20.97
C ASN A 198 -18.91 -10.24 21.50
N GLY A 199 -19.20 -9.30 20.59
CA GLY A 199 -19.66 -7.95 20.97
C GLY A 199 -18.53 -6.96 21.29
N GLU A 200 -17.26 -7.33 21.08
CA GLU A 200 -16.09 -6.46 21.20
C GLU A 200 -15.38 -6.34 19.84
N LEU A 201 -14.72 -5.22 19.58
CA LEU A 201 -13.93 -5.02 18.36
C LEU A 201 -12.47 -5.44 18.60
N PHE A 202 -11.94 -6.32 17.75
CA PHE A 202 -10.55 -6.78 17.81
C PHE A 202 -9.78 -6.30 16.58
N GLY A 203 -8.49 -6.03 16.77
CA GLY A 203 -7.54 -5.98 15.67
C GLY A 203 -7.41 -7.38 15.07
N SER A 204 -7.56 -7.48 13.75
CA SER A 204 -7.39 -8.73 13.01
C SER A 204 -6.30 -8.60 11.96
N ILE A 205 -5.42 -9.61 11.89
CA ILE A 205 -4.32 -9.65 10.94
C ILE A 205 -4.50 -10.90 10.09
N HIS A 206 -4.88 -10.68 8.83
CA HIS A 206 -5.13 -11.73 7.86
C HIS A 206 -3.87 -11.96 7.04
N VAL A 207 -3.31 -13.16 7.16
CA VAL A 207 -2.11 -13.55 6.43
C VAL A 207 -2.40 -14.71 5.51
N ARG A 208 -1.73 -14.72 4.36
CA ARG A 208 -1.81 -15.85 3.43
C ARG A 208 -0.45 -16.45 3.12
N PHE A 209 -0.46 -17.76 2.92
CA PHE A 209 0.72 -18.57 2.66
C PHE A 209 0.52 -19.52 1.49
N LYS A 210 1.62 -19.82 0.81
CA LYS A 210 1.64 -20.87 -0.22
C LYS A 210 1.58 -22.29 0.36
N GLU A 211 2.07 -22.45 1.58
CA GLU A 211 2.23 -23.72 2.31
C GLU A 211 1.94 -23.48 3.79
N PRO A 212 1.49 -24.52 4.54
CA PRO A 212 1.28 -24.38 5.98
C PRO A 212 2.56 -23.99 6.72
N LEU A 213 2.38 -23.20 7.78
CA LEU A 213 3.45 -22.93 8.72
C LEU A 213 3.66 -24.13 9.66
N THR A 214 4.92 -24.36 10.00
CA THR A 214 5.29 -25.17 11.17
C THR A 214 5.07 -24.36 12.44
N GLU A 215 4.99 -25.02 13.58
CA GLU A 215 4.81 -24.34 14.87
C GLU A 215 5.89 -23.27 15.14
N LYS A 216 7.15 -23.54 14.78
CA LYS A 216 8.24 -22.56 14.91
C LYS A 216 8.06 -21.34 14.00
N GLU A 217 7.58 -21.56 12.78
CA GLU A 217 7.28 -20.49 11.83
C GLU A 217 6.08 -19.65 12.30
N SER A 218 5.03 -20.28 12.84
CA SER A 218 3.89 -19.57 13.43
C SER A 218 4.30 -18.71 14.62
N VAL A 219 5.22 -19.18 15.47
CA VAL A 219 5.77 -18.37 16.58
C VAL A 219 6.54 -17.16 16.03
N ALA A 220 7.44 -17.36 15.08
CA ALA A 220 8.21 -16.27 14.48
C ALA A 220 7.31 -15.22 13.79
N LEU A 221 6.23 -15.66 13.12
CA LEU A 221 5.27 -14.75 12.52
C LEU A 221 4.52 -13.93 13.57
N LYS A 222 4.09 -14.54 14.68
CA LYS A 222 3.45 -13.83 15.79
C LYS A 222 4.35 -12.77 16.42
N GLU A 223 5.63 -13.08 16.60
CA GLU A 223 6.62 -12.12 17.11
C GLU A 223 6.75 -10.92 16.16
N TRP A 224 6.81 -11.17 14.85
CA TRP A 224 6.82 -10.08 13.86
C TRP A 224 5.54 -9.25 13.86
N ILE A 225 4.36 -9.89 13.89
CA ILE A 225 3.06 -9.19 13.99
C ILE A 225 3.01 -8.32 15.25
N SER A 226 3.43 -8.87 16.40
CA SER A 226 3.47 -8.12 17.67
C SER A 226 4.40 -6.92 17.58
N GLY A 227 5.53 -7.03 16.88
CA GLY A 227 6.43 -5.91 16.61
C GLY A 227 5.75 -4.84 15.76
N GLN A 228 5.13 -5.23 14.64
CA GLN A 228 4.39 -4.30 13.77
C GLN A 228 3.23 -3.59 14.48
N ASN A 229 2.53 -4.29 15.38
CA ASN A 229 1.50 -3.68 16.23
C ASN A 229 2.13 -2.66 17.18
N SER A 230 3.23 -3.00 17.85
CA SER A 230 3.89 -2.11 18.82
C SER A 230 4.50 -0.86 18.17
N ASP A 231 4.91 -0.97 16.91
CA ASP A 231 5.39 0.17 16.12
C ASP A 231 4.22 1.02 15.59
N GLY A 232 2.98 0.63 15.85
CA GLY A 232 1.78 1.37 15.48
C GLY A 232 1.45 1.28 14.00
N LEU A 233 1.44 0.05 13.44
CA LEU A 233 1.13 -0.29 12.05
C LEU A 233 1.78 0.67 11.05
N GLY A 234 3.00 0.34 10.61
CA GLY A 234 3.73 1.19 9.67
C GLY A 234 4.23 2.49 10.30
N GLU A 235 4.57 2.47 11.60
CA GLU A 235 5.23 3.56 12.34
C GLU A 235 4.39 4.83 12.56
N GLY A 236 3.06 4.79 12.37
CA GLY A 236 2.29 6.02 12.47
C GLY A 236 0.77 5.95 12.49
N PHE A 237 0.15 4.76 12.44
CA PHE A 237 -1.30 4.65 12.60
C PHE A 237 -1.73 5.21 13.97
N GLU A 238 -1.10 4.74 15.04
CA GLU A 238 -1.44 5.09 16.43
C GLU A 238 -1.17 6.56 16.76
N GLN A 239 -0.30 7.22 15.99
CA GLN A 239 0.05 8.64 16.18
C GLN A 239 -0.96 9.59 15.53
N ARG A 240 -1.91 9.06 14.73
CA ARG A 240 -2.89 9.86 14.00
C ARG A 240 -4.29 9.55 14.51
N PRO A 241 -5.10 10.59 14.78
CA PRO A 241 -6.46 10.34 15.21
C PRO A 241 -7.29 9.73 14.08
N VAL A 242 -8.18 8.83 14.46
CA VAL A 242 -9.37 8.47 13.70
C VAL A 242 -10.40 9.55 13.98
N GLU A 243 -10.62 10.43 13.00
CA GLU A 243 -11.63 11.50 13.09
C GLU A 243 -13.03 10.88 13.01
N THR A 244 -13.83 11.05 14.07
CA THR A 244 -15.24 10.59 14.13
C THR A 244 -16.19 11.76 14.35
N GLU A 245 -17.50 11.52 14.28
CA GLU A 245 -18.49 12.56 14.59
C GLU A 245 -18.50 13.00 16.06
N ASP A 246 -18.05 12.13 16.96
CA ASP A 246 -18.01 12.35 18.41
C ASP A 246 -16.63 12.81 18.91
N GLY A 247 -15.64 12.94 18.02
CA GLY A 247 -14.30 13.43 18.32
C GLY A 247 -13.18 12.56 17.77
N ASP A 248 -11.95 12.88 18.17
CA ASP A 248 -10.73 12.19 17.74
C ASP A 248 -10.47 10.97 18.62
N LEU A 249 -10.32 9.80 17.99
CA LEU A 249 -9.98 8.54 18.66
C LEU A 249 -8.55 8.11 18.31
N TYR A 250 -7.77 7.72 19.31
CA TYR A 250 -6.43 7.14 19.13
C TYR A 250 -6.48 5.66 19.44
N ILE A 251 -6.02 4.82 18.51
CA ILE A 251 -6.23 3.37 18.56
C ILE A 251 -4.92 2.64 18.34
N SER A 252 -4.63 1.69 19.23
CA SER A 252 -3.45 0.81 19.19
C SER A 252 -3.82 -0.67 19.14
N TYR A 253 -2.94 -1.48 18.53
CA TYR A 253 -3.10 -2.94 18.32
C TYR A 253 -2.37 -3.82 19.37
#